data_AF-A0A0K0F4K4-F1
#
_entry.id   AF-A0A0K0F4K4-F1
#
_cell.length_a   1.000
_cell.length_b   1.000
_cell.length_c   1.000
_cell.angle_alpha   90.00
_cell.angle_beta   90.00
_cell.angle_gamma   90.00
#
_symmetry.space_group_name_H-M   'P 1'
#
loop_
_entity.id
_entity.type
_entity.pdbx_description
1 polymer ?
#
loop_
_entity_poly.entity_id
_entity_poly.type
_entity_poly.pdbx_seq_one_letter_code
_entity_poly.pdbx_strand_id
1 'polypeptide(L)'
;MKSVIKLTIFIHCLIVIVKLQQETENTNNFSYVNGELELFNDVDDNCTDSKYILITFFFNKLTYGQFSGCLDTGMKIINNAITSRLDILNVFRYIYDKNKQLFDIEKICLYEKNVKITKFSLTGKISMYLLCSVNKITDISIQPYIKSPSHSMETVKCGSVDSKILCREGSCGMYQRIIFDRNINATFSAEKMMCTHQIISFLYIEMQKYRFYKAFGQSIKYASSKCADFENLSYLVRDRHYSFYLSIQCFNHSVDNFIFPNTPDLSNTNDLDGTTNSGQSLLKKFYLYFFIKLPQTLIPFTFLSFITLLFDQL
;
A
#
# COMPACT_ATOMS: atom_id res chain seq x y z
N MET A 1 -40.80 8.83 -38.64
CA MET A 1 -40.44 8.64 -37.21
C MET A 1 -39.71 7.33 -36.92
N LYS A 2 -40.21 6.15 -37.29
CA LYS A 2 -39.56 4.86 -36.95
C LYS A 2 -38.13 4.67 -37.50
N SER A 3 -37.79 5.29 -38.63
CA SER A 3 -36.44 5.19 -39.23
C SER A 3 -35.37 5.99 -38.47
N VAL A 4 -35.72 7.18 -37.98
CA VAL A 4 -34.79 8.06 -37.26
C VAL A 4 -34.36 7.43 -35.93
N ILE A 5 -35.29 6.79 -35.21
CA ILE A 5 -35.01 6.11 -33.94
C ILE A 5 -34.01 4.96 -34.11
N LYS A 6 -34.09 4.20 -35.21
CA LYS A 6 -33.13 3.11 -35.48
C LYS A 6 -31.72 3.64 -35.74
N LEU A 7 -31.59 4.76 -36.46
CA LEU A 7 -30.31 5.38 -36.75
C LEU A 7 -29.63 5.92 -35.48
N THR A 8 -30.40 6.56 -34.58
CA THR A 8 -29.85 7.09 -33.32
C THR A 8 -29.36 5.99 -32.39
N ILE A 9 -30.09 4.88 -32.30
CA ILE A 9 -29.67 3.69 -31.50
C ILE A 9 -28.39 3.08 -32.09
N PHE A 10 -28.31 2.95 -33.42
CA PHE A 10 -27.12 2.40 -34.08
C PHE A 10 -25.88 3.27 -33.86
N ILE A 11 -26.01 4.60 -33.93
CA ILE A 11 -24.92 5.54 -33.64
C ILE A 11 -24.49 5.47 -32.17
N HIS A 12 -25.43 5.37 -31.22
CA HIS A 12 -25.10 5.20 -29.81
C HIS A 12 -24.36 3.88 -29.55
N CYS A 13 -24.79 2.77 -30.15
CA CYS A 13 -24.08 1.50 -30.06
C CYS A 13 -22.67 1.59 -30.68
N LEU A 14 -22.51 2.26 -31.82
CA LEU A 14 -21.20 2.47 -32.45
C LEU A 14 -20.28 3.32 -31.57
N ILE A 15 -20.80 4.38 -30.95
CA ILE A 15 -20.03 5.21 -30.01
C ILE A 15 -19.61 4.39 -28.78
N VAL A 16 -20.49 3.52 -28.26
CA VAL A 16 -20.16 2.63 -27.14
C VAL A 16 -19.11 1.59 -27.54
N ILE A 17 -19.22 0.99 -28.73
CA ILE A 17 -18.25 0.01 -29.24
C ILE A 17 -16.89 0.67 -29.50
N VAL A 18 -16.87 1.86 -30.10
CA VAL A 18 -15.63 2.60 -30.35
C VAL A 18 -14.99 3.04 -29.03
N LYS A 19 -15.77 3.51 -28.04
CA LYS A 19 -15.27 3.81 -26.69
C LYS A 19 -14.72 2.56 -25.99
N LEU A 20 -15.37 1.40 -26.16
CA LEU A 20 -14.88 0.12 -25.62
C LEU A 20 -13.60 -0.36 -26.32
N GLN A 21 -13.45 -0.11 -27.62
CA GLN A 21 -12.24 -0.46 -28.37
C GLN A 21 -11.06 0.49 -28.12
N GLN A 22 -11.33 1.73 -27.72
CA GLN A 22 -10.29 2.71 -27.36
C GLN A 22 -9.69 2.46 -25.95
N GLU A 23 -10.26 1.56 -25.16
CA GLU A 23 -9.73 1.17 -23.83
C GLU A 23 -8.73 -0.01 -23.86
N THR A 24 -8.25 -0.42 -25.04
CA THR A 24 -7.33 -1.56 -25.19
C THR A 24 -6.03 -1.23 -25.93
N GLU A 25 -5.45 -0.06 -25.72
CA GLU A 25 -4.00 0.04 -25.89
C GLU A 25 -3.34 -0.71 -24.72
N ASN A 26 -3.09 -2.01 -24.94
CA ASN A 26 -2.23 -2.82 -24.08
C ASN A 26 -0.81 -2.26 -24.15
N THR A 27 -0.54 -1.22 -23.37
CA THR A 27 0.82 -0.74 -23.16
C THR A 27 1.51 -1.76 -22.25
N ASN A 28 2.30 -2.66 -22.84
CA ASN A 28 3.06 -3.68 -22.10
C ASN A 28 4.26 -3.09 -21.33
N ASN A 29 4.48 -1.78 -21.46
CA ASN A 29 5.59 -1.03 -20.89
C ASN A 29 5.09 0.25 -20.23
N PHE A 30 4.79 0.16 -18.95
CA PHE A 30 4.32 1.27 -18.15
C PHE A 30 4.73 1.13 -16.69
N SER A 31 4.77 2.26 -15.99
CA SER A 31 4.80 2.30 -14.54
C SER A 31 3.75 3.26 -14.03
N TYR A 32 3.01 2.81 -13.05
CA TYR A 32 2.06 3.62 -12.32
C TYR A 32 2.57 3.77 -10.89
N VAL A 33 3.09 4.95 -10.55
CA VAL A 33 3.74 5.23 -9.26
C VAL A 33 3.05 6.41 -8.61
N ASN A 34 2.44 6.19 -7.45
CA ASN A 34 1.69 7.21 -6.70
C ASN A 34 0.74 8.00 -7.62
N GLY A 35 -0.08 7.27 -8.38
CA GLY A 35 -1.08 7.84 -9.28
C GLY A 35 -0.56 8.48 -10.58
N GLU A 36 0.76 8.57 -10.79
CA GLU A 36 1.35 9.03 -12.04
C GLU A 36 1.62 7.84 -12.98
N LEU A 37 1.03 7.88 -14.17
CA LEU A 37 1.28 6.94 -15.26
C LEU A 37 2.43 7.44 -16.13
N GLU A 38 3.45 6.63 -16.25
CA GLU A 38 4.55 6.79 -17.21
C GLU A 38 4.49 5.65 -18.24
N LEU A 39 4.57 6.00 -19.53
CA LEU A 39 4.59 5.06 -20.64
C LEU A 39 6.00 5.02 -21.25
N PHE A 40 6.48 3.83 -21.58
CA PHE A 40 7.79 3.62 -22.18
C PHE A 40 7.62 3.09 -23.60
N ASN A 41 7.42 4.03 -24.54
CA ASN A 41 7.15 3.73 -25.95
C ASN A 41 8.44 3.39 -26.71
N ASP A 42 9.57 3.94 -26.29
CA ASP A 42 10.88 3.75 -26.90
C ASP A 42 11.69 2.77 -26.06
N VAL A 43 11.33 1.48 -26.13
CA VAL A 43 12.27 0.45 -25.70
C VAL A 43 13.32 0.36 -26.78
N ASP A 44 14.47 0.98 -26.52
CA ASP A 44 15.64 0.90 -27.40
C ASP A 44 15.94 -0.59 -27.67
N ASP A 45 15.77 -1.01 -28.92
CA ASP A 45 15.88 -2.42 -29.29
C ASP A 45 17.31 -2.96 -29.13
N ASN A 46 18.28 -2.04 -29.13
CA ASN A 46 19.70 -2.31 -28.90
C ASN A 46 20.15 -1.80 -27.53
N CYS A 47 19.99 -2.63 -26.50
CA CYS A 47 20.57 -2.35 -25.20
C CYS A 47 22.11 -2.36 -25.32
N THR A 48 22.76 -1.29 -24.87
CA THR A 48 24.22 -1.07 -24.97
C THR A 48 25.07 -2.23 -24.42
N ASP A 49 24.56 -2.96 -23.43
CA ASP A 49 25.25 -4.11 -22.81
C ASP A 49 24.60 -5.47 -23.12
N SER A 50 23.66 -5.52 -24.06
CA SER A 50 22.84 -6.73 -24.36
C SER A 50 22.11 -7.30 -23.13
N LYS A 51 21.87 -6.52 -22.07
CA LYS A 51 21.13 -6.95 -20.89
C LYS A 51 19.68 -6.48 -20.95
N TYR A 52 18.78 -7.45 -21.01
CA TYR A 52 17.34 -7.25 -21.02
C TYR A 52 16.73 -7.66 -19.69
N ILE A 53 15.66 -6.98 -19.32
CA ILE A 53 14.84 -7.26 -18.16
C ILE A 53 13.37 -7.24 -18.55
N LEU A 54 12.64 -8.24 -18.08
CA LEU A 54 11.19 -8.21 -17.98
C LEU A 54 10.85 -8.15 -16.50
N ILE A 55 10.21 -7.07 -16.09
CA ILE A 55 9.71 -6.90 -14.74
C ILE A 55 8.21 -6.70 -14.74
N THR A 56 7.58 -7.32 -13.74
CA THR A 56 6.23 -7.00 -13.30
C THR A 56 6.26 -6.75 -11.79
N PHE A 57 5.76 -5.62 -11.31
CA PHE A 57 5.69 -5.31 -9.89
C PHE A 57 4.31 -4.85 -9.44
N PHE A 58 3.96 -5.23 -8.21
CA PHE A 58 2.71 -4.93 -7.54
C PHE A 58 3.02 -4.56 -6.09
N PHE A 59 3.17 -3.26 -5.82
CA PHE A 59 3.45 -2.75 -4.49
C PHE A 59 2.19 -2.19 -3.80
N ASN A 60 1.03 -2.79 -4.12
CA ASN A 60 -0.36 -2.39 -3.85
C ASN A 60 -1.00 -1.50 -4.95
N LYS A 61 -2.22 -1.01 -4.71
CA LYS A 61 -3.01 -0.16 -5.63
C LYS A 61 -2.33 1.16 -6.02
N LEU A 62 -1.34 1.64 -5.27
CA LEU A 62 -0.68 2.93 -5.51
C LEU A 62 0.57 2.81 -6.36
N THR A 63 1.17 1.63 -6.48
CA THR A 63 2.43 1.46 -7.20
C THR A 63 2.48 0.09 -7.87
N TYR A 64 2.39 0.06 -9.19
CA TYR A 64 2.44 -1.17 -9.99
C TYR A 64 2.90 -0.86 -11.42
N GLY A 65 3.39 -1.86 -12.13
CA GLY A 65 3.86 -1.66 -13.49
C GLY A 65 4.40 -2.93 -14.11
N GLN A 66 4.56 -2.87 -15.43
CA GLN A 66 5.14 -3.92 -16.24
C GLN A 66 6.07 -3.28 -17.26
N PHE A 67 7.28 -3.83 -17.41
CA PHE A 67 8.26 -3.32 -18.35
C PHE A 67 9.10 -4.46 -18.92
N SER A 68 9.28 -4.47 -20.23
CA SER A 68 10.18 -5.36 -20.96
C SER A 68 11.12 -4.53 -21.82
N GLY A 69 12.42 -4.58 -21.54
CA GLY A 69 13.40 -3.78 -22.26
C GLY A 69 14.79 -3.82 -21.67
N CYS A 70 15.56 -2.75 -21.85
CA CYS A 70 16.93 -2.67 -21.34
C CYS A 70 16.98 -2.63 -19.82
N LEU A 71 17.99 -3.32 -19.27
CA LEU A 71 18.20 -3.44 -17.83
C LEU A 71 18.29 -2.07 -17.14
N ASP A 72 19.01 -1.11 -17.73
CA ASP A 72 19.19 0.24 -17.14
C ASP A 72 17.86 1.00 -16.98
N THR A 73 16.97 0.91 -17.99
CA THR A 73 15.64 1.51 -17.93
C THR A 73 14.78 0.80 -16.90
N GLY A 74 14.78 -0.54 -16.90
CA GLY A 74 14.07 -1.31 -15.88
C GLY A 74 14.56 -1.00 -14.46
N MET A 75 15.87 -0.82 -14.28
CA MET A 75 16.47 -0.39 -13.00
C MET A 75 15.93 0.97 -12.56
N LYS A 76 15.85 1.96 -13.46
CA LYS A 76 15.28 3.28 -13.15
C LYS A 76 13.82 3.17 -12.70
N ILE A 77 13.01 2.41 -13.44
CA ILE A 77 11.59 2.18 -13.14
C ILE A 77 11.42 1.56 -11.75
N ILE A 78 12.19 0.50 -11.47
CA ILE A 78 12.13 -0.20 -10.18
C ILE A 78 12.58 0.71 -9.04
N ASN A 79 13.68 1.44 -9.24
CA ASN A 79 14.19 2.35 -8.24
C ASN A 79 13.14 3.41 -7.89
N ASN A 80 12.51 4.02 -8.89
CA ASN A 80 11.42 4.96 -8.68
C ASN A 80 10.26 4.33 -7.88
N ALA A 81 9.84 3.12 -8.26
CA ALA A 81 8.77 2.41 -7.57
C ALA A 81 9.12 2.02 -6.12
N ILE A 82 10.38 1.67 -5.83
CA ILE A 82 10.82 1.31 -4.46
C ILE A 82 11.00 2.54 -3.59
N THR A 83 11.56 3.63 -4.12
CA THR A 83 11.85 4.86 -3.36
C THR A 83 10.61 5.71 -3.14
N SER A 84 9.54 5.49 -3.90
CA SER A 84 8.28 6.24 -3.80
C SER A 84 7.64 6.20 -2.41
N ARG A 85 7.93 5.16 -1.61
CA ARG A 85 7.44 4.98 -0.24
C ARG A 85 8.46 4.35 0.70
N LEU A 86 8.55 4.89 1.92
CA LEU A 86 9.53 4.44 2.92
C LEU A 86 9.32 2.99 3.40
N ASP A 87 8.08 2.52 3.46
CA ASP A 87 7.79 1.16 3.90
C ASP A 87 8.19 0.11 2.85
N ILE A 88 8.10 0.45 1.56
CA ILE A 88 8.61 -0.38 0.45
C ILE A 88 10.14 -0.33 0.43
N LEU A 89 10.73 0.86 0.53
CA LEU A 89 12.18 1.07 0.60
C LEU A 89 12.83 0.15 1.64
N ASN A 90 12.27 0.12 2.86
CA ASN A 90 12.81 -0.70 3.92
C ASN A 90 12.74 -2.22 3.64
N VAL A 91 11.73 -2.68 2.90
CA VAL A 91 11.61 -4.10 2.50
C VAL A 91 12.76 -4.52 1.59
N PHE A 92 13.19 -3.63 0.69
CA PHE A 92 14.27 -3.87 -0.27
C PHE A 92 15.65 -3.42 0.21
N ARG A 93 15.80 -3.00 1.48
CA ARG A 93 17.07 -2.48 2.03
C ARG A 93 18.29 -3.40 1.81
N TYR A 94 18.09 -4.70 1.65
CA TYR A 94 19.16 -5.69 1.52
C TYR A 94 19.87 -5.65 0.15
N ILE A 95 19.24 -5.03 -0.86
CA ILE A 95 19.82 -4.80 -2.20
C ILE A 95 20.16 -3.32 -2.43
N TYR A 96 20.06 -2.47 -1.41
CA TYR A 96 20.39 -1.05 -1.53
C TYR A 96 21.90 -0.84 -1.53
N ASP A 97 22.42 -0.23 -2.60
CA ASP A 97 23.81 0.21 -2.69
C ASP A 97 23.93 1.63 -2.12
N LYS A 98 24.59 1.74 -0.96
CA LYS A 98 24.81 3.03 -0.29
C LYS A 98 25.69 3.99 -1.07
N ASN A 99 26.61 3.49 -1.90
CA ASN A 99 27.53 4.33 -2.68
C ASN A 99 26.83 4.95 -3.88
N LYS A 100 26.03 4.13 -4.59
CA LYS A 100 25.24 4.58 -5.75
C LYS A 100 23.93 5.27 -5.35
N GLN A 101 23.52 5.14 -4.09
CA GLN A 101 22.22 5.55 -3.56
C GLN A 101 21.03 4.93 -4.32
N LEU A 102 21.21 3.72 -4.86
CA LEU A 102 20.23 3.02 -5.69
C LEU A 102 20.11 1.55 -5.27
N PHE A 103 18.94 0.97 -5.53
CA PHE A 103 18.68 -0.45 -5.44
C PHE A 103 19.36 -1.17 -6.62
N ASP A 104 20.29 -2.06 -6.29
CA ASP A 104 21.10 -2.81 -7.24
C ASP A 104 20.33 -4.05 -7.70
N ILE A 105 19.45 -3.84 -8.68
CA ILE A 105 18.64 -4.92 -9.29
C ILE A 105 19.53 -5.86 -10.09
N GLU A 106 20.67 -5.38 -10.61
CA GLU A 106 21.64 -6.20 -11.32
C GLU A 106 22.16 -7.33 -10.42
N LYS A 107 22.38 -7.07 -9.12
CA LYS A 107 22.69 -8.15 -8.16
C LYS A 107 21.65 -9.26 -8.16
N ILE A 108 20.36 -8.95 -8.28
CA ILE A 108 19.32 -10.00 -8.36
C ILE A 108 19.46 -10.76 -9.68
N CYS A 109 19.64 -10.04 -10.79
CA CYS A 109 19.80 -10.63 -12.12
C CYS A 109 21.02 -11.55 -12.27
N LEU A 110 22.11 -11.28 -11.54
CA LEU A 110 23.34 -12.08 -11.60
C LEU A 110 23.17 -13.48 -10.98
N TYR A 111 22.41 -13.58 -9.89
CA TYR A 111 22.24 -14.84 -9.16
C TYR A 111 21.02 -15.64 -9.60
N GLU A 112 19.97 -14.95 -10.04
CA GLU A 112 18.70 -15.59 -10.36
C GLU A 112 18.10 -15.01 -11.65
N LYS A 113 17.99 -15.85 -12.68
CA LYS A 113 17.51 -15.40 -14.01
C LYS A 113 16.00 -15.15 -14.05
N ASN A 114 15.21 -15.85 -13.23
CA ASN A 114 13.75 -15.71 -13.14
C ASN A 114 13.31 -15.78 -11.67
N VAL A 115 12.87 -14.65 -11.12
CA VAL A 115 12.66 -14.47 -9.68
C VAL A 115 11.25 -13.99 -9.41
N LYS A 116 10.66 -14.55 -8.35
CA LYS A 116 9.49 -13.99 -7.69
C LYS A 116 9.84 -13.57 -6.27
N ILE A 117 9.86 -12.27 -6.01
CA ILE A 117 10.01 -11.70 -4.69
C ILE A 117 8.62 -11.40 -4.13
N THR A 118 8.32 -11.93 -2.96
CA THR A 118 7.07 -11.66 -2.24
C THR A 118 7.39 -11.25 -0.82
N LYS A 119 6.92 -10.08 -0.41
CA LYS A 119 7.18 -9.49 0.91
C LYS A 119 5.93 -8.78 1.43
N PHE A 120 6.00 -8.26 2.64
CA PHE A 120 4.94 -7.47 3.27
C PHE A 120 5.43 -6.04 3.52
N SER A 121 4.63 -5.07 3.09
CA SER A 121 4.74 -3.65 3.43
C SER A 121 3.67 -3.27 4.45
N LEU A 122 3.52 -1.98 4.78
CA LEU A 122 2.42 -1.55 5.66
C LEU A 122 1.05 -1.71 5.00
N THR A 123 0.98 -1.65 3.68
CA THR A 123 -0.27 -1.74 2.92
C THR A 123 -0.58 -3.17 2.46
N GLY A 124 0.12 -4.16 2.99
CA GLY A 124 -0.13 -5.57 2.74
C GLY A 124 0.95 -6.25 1.92
N LYS A 125 0.55 -7.24 1.13
CA LYS A 125 1.48 -8.07 0.36
C LYS A 125 1.94 -7.32 -0.89
N ILE A 126 3.26 -7.28 -1.10
CA ILE A 126 3.88 -6.77 -2.32
C ILE A 126 4.57 -7.90 -3.08
N SER A 127 4.54 -7.84 -4.41
CA SER A 127 5.16 -8.85 -5.28
C SER A 127 5.95 -8.19 -6.40
N MET A 128 7.09 -8.78 -6.75
CA MET A 128 7.92 -8.38 -7.89
C MET A 128 8.37 -9.64 -8.62
N TYR A 129 8.19 -9.66 -9.93
CA TYR A 129 8.59 -10.72 -10.83
C TYR A 129 9.68 -10.15 -11.73
N LEU A 130 10.82 -10.83 -11.84
CA LEU A 130 11.97 -10.38 -12.61
C LEU A 130 12.42 -11.53 -13.50
N LEU A 131 12.58 -11.28 -14.79
CA LEU A 131 13.31 -12.14 -15.70
C LEU A 131 14.45 -11.31 -16.29
N CYS A 132 15.69 -11.75 -16.12
CA CYS A 132 16.86 -11.10 -16.70
C CYS A 132 17.47 -12.02 -17.76
N SER A 133 17.85 -11.43 -18.90
CA SER A 133 18.33 -12.17 -20.06
C SER A 133 19.43 -11.39 -20.79
N VAL A 134 20.37 -12.12 -21.37
CA VAL A 134 21.36 -11.56 -22.32
C VAL A 134 20.80 -11.43 -23.74
N ASN A 135 19.60 -11.99 -23.97
CA ASN A 135 18.88 -11.91 -25.23
C ASN A 135 17.57 -11.15 -25.02
N LYS A 136 17.09 -10.49 -26.07
CA LYS A 136 15.78 -9.83 -26.08
C LYS A 136 14.68 -10.78 -25.62
N ILE A 137 13.86 -10.33 -24.68
CA ILE A 137 12.74 -11.11 -24.13
C ILE A 137 11.53 -10.88 -25.04
N THR A 138 11.12 -11.93 -25.75
CA THR A 138 10.00 -11.88 -26.71
C THR A 138 8.70 -12.40 -26.12
N ASP A 139 8.78 -13.36 -25.20
CA ASP A 139 7.61 -13.90 -24.51
C ASP A 139 7.41 -13.21 -23.15
N ILE A 140 6.47 -12.26 -23.11
CA ILE A 140 6.06 -11.56 -21.89
C ILE A 140 5.00 -12.31 -21.09
N SER A 141 4.41 -13.38 -21.63
CA SER A 141 3.31 -14.13 -20.99
C SER A 141 3.77 -14.98 -19.81
N ILE A 142 5.09 -15.15 -19.67
CA ILE A 142 5.73 -15.87 -18.56
C ILE A 142 5.55 -15.16 -17.20
N GLN A 143 5.19 -13.88 -17.20
CA GLN A 143 4.90 -13.10 -15.99
C GLN A 143 3.42 -12.74 -15.93
N PRO A 144 2.87 -12.48 -14.72
CA PRO A 144 1.49 -12.03 -14.59
C PRO A 144 1.25 -10.75 -15.37
N TYR A 145 0.19 -10.72 -16.17
CA TYR A 145 -0.21 -9.51 -16.88
C TYR A 145 -0.81 -8.47 -15.92
N ILE A 146 -0.46 -7.19 -16.12
CA ILE A 146 -1.09 -6.05 -15.46
C ILE A 146 -1.72 -5.15 -16.50
N LYS A 147 -3.00 -4.81 -16.31
CA LYS A 147 -3.64 -3.79 -17.11
C LYS A 147 -3.14 -2.41 -16.70
N SER A 148 -2.55 -1.66 -17.65
CA SER A 148 -2.24 -0.24 -17.46
C SER A 148 -3.53 0.56 -17.27
N PRO A 149 -3.57 1.56 -16.38
CA PRO A 149 -4.61 2.57 -16.43
C PRO A 149 -4.49 3.36 -17.74
N SER A 150 -5.58 4.00 -18.16
CA SER A 150 -5.60 4.81 -19.40
C SER A 150 -5.01 6.21 -19.21
N HIS A 151 -4.91 6.68 -17.97
CA HIS A 151 -4.38 8.00 -17.62
C HIS A 151 -3.85 8.03 -16.18
N SER A 152 -2.99 9.00 -15.89
CA SER A 152 -2.64 9.39 -14.52
C SER A 152 -3.88 9.86 -13.76
N MET A 153 -3.87 9.75 -12.43
CA MET A 153 -4.94 10.30 -11.61
C MET A 153 -5.05 11.82 -11.74
N GLU A 154 -6.27 12.33 -11.62
CA GLU A 154 -6.49 13.77 -11.52
C GLU A 154 -5.88 14.31 -10.23
N THR A 155 -5.18 15.45 -10.32
CA THR A 155 -4.58 16.07 -9.13
C THR A 155 -5.66 16.60 -8.19
N VAL A 156 -5.63 16.19 -6.92
CA VAL A 156 -6.54 16.67 -5.89
C VAL A 156 -5.87 17.70 -4.98
N LYS A 157 -6.69 18.56 -4.37
CA LYS A 157 -6.28 19.54 -3.37
C LYS A 157 -6.63 19.01 -1.98
N CYS A 158 -5.64 18.97 -1.10
CA CYS A 158 -5.80 18.56 0.29
C CYS A 158 -5.46 19.75 1.19
N GLY A 159 -6.41 20.28 1.94
CA GLY A 159 -6.12 21.31 2.94
C GLY A 159 -7.16 22.41 3.08
N SER A 160 -6.87 23.35 3.97
CA SER A 160 -7.62 24.60 4.07
C SER A 160 -7.20 25.56 2.94
N VAL A 161 -7.97 26.62 2.77
CA VAL A 161 -7.71 27.68 1.78
C VAL A 161 -6.26 28.23 1.87
N ASP A 162 -5.67 28.21 3.07
CA ASP A 162 -4.35 28.78 3.38
C ASP A 162 -3.19 27.77 3.30
N SER A 163 -3.46 26.47 3.19
CA SER A 163 -2.44 25.40 3.15
C SER A 163 -2.80 24.32 2.12
N LYS A 164 -2.73 24.69 0.84
CA LYS A 164 -3.12 23.79 -0.26
C LYS A 164 -1.98 22.82 -0.60
N ILE A 165 -2.15 21.56 -0.23
CA ILE A 165 -1.29 20.45 -0.69
C ILE A 165 -1.88 19.94 -2.01
N LEU A 166 -1.07 19.87 -3.06
CA LEU A 166 -1.46 19.31 -4.34
C LEU A 166 -0.99 17.86 -4.43
N CYS A 167 -1.93 16.93 -4.52
CA CYS A 167 -1.66 15.51 -4.56
C CYS A 167 -1.98 14.96 -5.95
N ARG A 168 -0.91 14.78 -6.74
CA ARG A 168 -0.99 14.23 -8.10
C ARG A 168 -1.46 12.78 -8.13
N GLU A 169 -1.33 12.08 -7.01
CA GLU A 169 -1.84 10.73 -6.85
C GLU A 169 -3.37 10.64 -6.72
N GLY A 170 -4.06 11.78 -6.79
CA GLY A 170 -5.51 11.88 -6.75
C GLY A 170 -6.13 11.57 -5.40
N SER A 171 -5.33 11.57 -4.32
CA SER A 171 -5.87 11.30 -2.98
C SER A 171 -5.20 12.07 -1.85
N CYS A 172 -6.04 12.35 -0.84
CA CYS A 172 -5.69 13.03 0.40
C CYS A 172 -5.74 12.04 1.56
N GLY A 173 -4.84 12.18 2.51
CA GLY A 173 -4.92 11.52 3.79
C GLY A 173 -4.96 12.54 4.94
N MET A 174 -5.65 12.17 5.99
CA MET A 174 -5.71 12.86 7.27
C MET A 174 -5.41 11.88 8.39
N TYR A 175 -4.47 12.22 9.25
CA TYR A 175 -4.03 11.40 10.37
C TYR A 175 -4.05 12.20 11.65
N GLN A 176 -4.62 11.61 12.70
CA GLN A 176 -4.59 12.15 14.05
C GLN A 176 -4.27 11.03 15.03
N ARG A 177 -3.42 11.31 16.01
CA ARG A 177 -3.24 10.43 17.16
C ARG A 177 -3.05 11.19 18.45
N ILE A 178 -3.34 10.49 19.53
CA ILE A 178 -2.93 10.84 20.88
C ILE A 178 -2.55 9.54 21.61
N ILE A 179 -1.39 9.51 22.25
CA ILE A 179 -0.89 8.40 23.06
C ILE A 179 -0.62 8.94 24.45
N PHE A 180 -1.21 8.36 25.48
CA PHE A 180 -0.91 8.64 26.87
C PHE A 180 -0.10 7.49 27.46
N ASP A 181 1.17 7.73 27.77
CA ASP A 181 2.05 6.79 28.46
C ASP A 181 2.01 7.07 29.96
N ARG A 182 1.51 6.11 30.72
CA ARG A 182 1.32 6.23 32.18
C ARG A 182 2.61 6.03 32.96
N ASN A 183 3.57 5.32 32.41
CA ASN A 183 4.84 5.04 33.10
C ASN A 183 5.67 6.31 33.26
N ILE A 184 5.63 7.18 32.24
CA ILE A 184 6.34 8.48 32.24
C ILE A 184 5.39 9.67 32.40
N ASN A 185 4.10 9.40 32.59
CA ASN A 185 3.04 10.40 32.70
C ASN A 185 3.09 11.47 31.59
N ALA A 186 3.19 11.02 30.34
CA ALA A 186 3.37 11.89 29.17
C ALA A 186 2.33 11.63 28.09
N THR A 187 1.94 12.69 27.38
CA THR A 187 1.04 12.62 26.23
C THR A 187 1.77 12.98 24.95
N PHE A 188 1.61 12.15 23.93
CA PHE A 188 2.14 12.38 22.59
C PHE A 188 1.01 12.49 21.59
N SER A 189 0.80 13.68 21.03
CA SER A 189 -0.17 13.91 19.96
C SER A 189 0.52 14.18 18.63
N ALA A 190 -0.21 13.96 17.54
CA ALA A 190 0.18 14.40 16.21
C ALA A 190 -1.06 14.52 15.31
N GLU A 191 -1.08 15.56 14.51
CA GLU A 191 -2.06 15.81 13.45
C GLU A 191 -1.32 16.10 12.16
N LYS A 192 -1.69 15.40 11.08
CA LYS A 192 -1.07 15.53 9.76
C LYS A 192 -2.11 15.42 8.67
N MET A 193 -1.93 16.24 7.66
CA MET A 193 -2.62 16.12 6.38
C MET A 193 -1.57 16.10 5.29
N MET A 194 -1.63 15.11 4.40
CA MET A 194 -0.65 14.89 3.35
C MET A 194 -1.31 14.13 2.20
N CYS A 195 -0.57 13.94 1.11
CA CYS A 195 -0.95 12.96 0.10
C CYS A 195 -0.87 11.53 0.69
N THR A 196 -1.73 10.63 0.24
CA THR A 196 -1.81 9.23 0.69
C THR A 196 -0.45 8.50 0.78
N HIS A 197 0.40 8.56 -0.25
CA HIS A 197 1.73 7.91 -0.22
C HIS A 197 2.65 8.50 0.86
N GLN A 198 2.57 9.81 1.09
CA GLN A 198 3.32 10.51 2.12
C GLN A 198 2.81 10.13 3.51
N ILE A 199 1.49 10.02 3.69
CA ILE A 199 0.91 9.56 4.94
C ILE A 199 1.30 8.13 5.25
N ILE A 200 1.33 7.22 4.27
CA ILE A 200 1.79 5.85 4.50
C ILE A 200 3.27 5.82 4.91
N SER A 201 4.11 6.65 4.30
CA SER A 201 5.51 6.80 4.69
C SER A 201 5.66 7.40 6.09
N PHE A 202 4.81 8.36 6.45
CA PHE A 202 4.76 8.95 7.79
C PHE A 202 4.31 7.91 8.84
N LEU A 203 3.29 7.12 8.54
CA LEU A 203 2.84 6.01 9.38
C LEU A 203 3.97 5.00 9.64
N TYR A 204 4.80 4.72 8.64
CA TYR A 204 5.99 3.89 8.84
C TYR A 204 6.96 4.49 9.86
N ILE A 205 7.25 5.79 9.76
CA ILE A 205 8.11 6.48 10.74
C ILE A 205 7.49 6.42 12.13
N GLU A 206 6.19 6.65 12.26
CA GLU A 206 5.47 6.60 13.53
C GLU A 206 5.51 5.19 14.14
N MET A 207 5.31 4.14 13.34
CA MET A 207 5.44 2.76 13.79
C MET A 207 6.84 2.47 14.34
N GLN A 208 7.90 2.98 13.70
CA GLN A 208 9.28 2.80 14.17
C GLN A 208 9.55 3.60 15.45
N LYS A 209 9.10 4.86 15.50
CA LYS A 209 9.26 5.75 16.65
C LYS A 209 8.58 5.20 17.90
N TYR A 210 7.39 4.64 17.74
CA TYR A 210 6.55 4.10 18.82
C TYR A 210 6.57 2.57 18.86
N ARG A 211 7.66 1.93 18.42
CA ARG A 211 7.79 0.46 18.31
C ARG A 211 7.55 -0.31 19.62
N PHE A 212 7.74 0.34 20.77
CA PHE A 212 7.52 -0.26 22.09
C PHE A 212 6.03 -0.47 22.40
N TYR A 213 5.16 0.34 21.78
CA TYR A 213 3.71 0.26 21.94
C TYR A 213 3.14 -0.73 20.91
N LYS A 214 3.24 -2.04 21.21
CA LYS A 214 2.90 -3.11 20.25
C LYS A 214 1.51 -2.97 19.63
N ALA A 215 0.48 -2.64 20.42
CA ALA A 215 -0.89 -2.48 19.91
C ALA A 215 -1.01 -1.29 18.95
N PHE A 216 -0.31 -0.19 19.26
CA PHE A 216 -0.22 0.97 18.37
C PHE A 216 0.48 0.61 17.05
N GLY A 217 1.59 -0.13 17.11
CA GLY A 217 2.28 -0.59 15.90
C GLY A 217 1.40 -1.46 14.99
N GLN A 218 0.52 -2.30 15.56
CA GLN A 218 -0.44 -3.08 14.77
C GLN A 218 -1.57 -2.22 14.21
N SER A 219 -2.10 -1.27 14.98
CA SER A 219 -3.12 -0.34 14.48
C SER A 219 -2.60 0.52 13.33
N ILE A 220 -1.31 0.87 13.34
CA ILE A 220 -0.67 1.59 12.22
C ILE A 220 -0.69 0.75 10.93
N LYS A 221 -0.33 -0.53 10.96
CA LYS A 221 -0.39 -1.39 9.75
C LYS A 221 -1.80 -1.45 9.18
N TYR A 222 -2.80 -1.61 10.04
CA TYR A 222 -4.18 -1.68 9.61
C TYR A 222 -4.67 -0.32 9.08
N ALA A 223 -4.31 0.78 9.73
CA ALA A 223 -4.55 2.14 9.26
C ALA A 223 -3.94 2.40 7.87
N SER A 224 -2.70 1.98 7.64
CA SER A 224 -2.04 2.11 6.33
C SER A 224 -2.77 1.33 5.24
N SER A 225 -3.17 0.08 5.52
CA SER A 225 -3.95 -0.73 4.58
C SER A 225 -5.28 -0.06 4.24
N LYS A 226 -6.02 0.43 5.25
CA LYS A 226 -7.30 1.12 5.05
C LYS A 226 -7.15 2.41 4.25
N CYS A 227 -6.12 3.20 4.56
CA CYS A 227 -5.84 4.42 3.83
C CYS A 227 -5.51 4.17 2.34
N ALA A 228 -4.76 3.11 2.04
CA ALA A 228 -4.46 2.72 0.66
C ALA A 228 -5.72 2.27 -0.13
N ASP A 229 -6.80 1.92 0.57
CA ASP A 229 -8.11 1.61 0.01
C ASP A 229 -9.08 2.80 0.05
N PHE A 230 -8.61 4.00 0.42
CA PHE A 230 -9.42 5.21 0.63
C PHE A 230 -10.55 5.00 1.65
N GLU A 231 -10.27 4.20 2.68
CA GLU A 231 -11.18 3.94 3.77
C GLU A 231 -10.77 4.70 5.03
N ASN A 232 -11.77 4.98 5.86
CA ASN A 232 -11.60 5.63 7.15
C ASN A 232 -11.46 4.60 8.26
N LEU A 233 -10.66 4.94 9.27
CA LEU A 233 -10.45 4.10 10.43
C LEU A 233 -10.19 4.92 11.67
N SER A 234 -10.86 4.57 12.76
CA SER A 234 -10.49 5.01 14.11
C SER A 234 -10.25 3.81 15.03
N TYR A 235 -9.29 3.96 15.93
CA TYR A 235 -8.88 3.00 16.93
C TYR A 235 -8.73 3.70 18.28
N LEU A 236 -9.34 3.13 19.30
CA LEU A 236 -9.15 3.53 20.69
C LEU A 236 -8.74 2.29 21.48
N VAL A 237 -7.62 2.39 22.19
CA VAL A 237 -7.12 1.36 23.10
C VAL A 237 -6.87 2.01 24.45
N ARG A 238 -7.42 1.40 25.50
CA ARG A 238 -7.15 1.75 26.88
C ARG A 238 -6.46 0.57 27.53
N ASP A 239 -5.23 0.79 27.99
CA ASP A 239 -4.41 -0.20 28.68
C ASP A 239 -3.75 0.44 29.92
N ARG A 240 -3.34 -0.41 30.86
CA ARG A 240 -2.75 -0.02 32.14
C ARG A 240 -1.42 0.73 31.99
N HIS A 241 -0.65 0.44 30.96
CA HIS A 241 0.66 1.05 30.73
C HIS A 241 0.59 2.24 29.79
N TYR A 242 -0.25 2.15 28.76
CA TYR A 242 -0.46 3.22 27.81
C TYR A 242 -1.88 3.16 27.26
N SER A 243 -2.43 4.29 26.87
CA SER A 243 -3.69 4.36 26.13
C SER A 243 -3.46 5.15 24.86
N PHE A 244 -4.17 4.86 23.78
CA PHE A 244 -4.06 5.66 22.58
C PHE A 244 -5.36 5.74 21.80
N TYR A 245 -5.52 6.86 21.11
CA TYR A 245 -6.46 7.03 20.02
C TYR A 245 -5.71 7.32 18.73
N LEU A 246 -6.14 6.68 17.66
CA LEU A 246 -5.61 6.83 16.31
C LEU A 246 -6.79 6.97 15.35
N SER A 247 -6.77 7.98 14.50
CA SER A 247 -7.71 8.16 13.40
C SER A 247 -6.95 8.39 12.11
N ILE A 248 -7.36 7.69 11.06
CA ILE A 248 -6.94 7.93 9.68
C ILE A 248 -8.16 8.03 8.78
N GLN A 249 -8.13 8.98 7.87
CA GLN A 249 -9.18 9.16 6.86
C GLN A 249 -8.50 9.46 5.53
N CYS A 250 -8.82 8.70 4.49
CA CYS A 250 -8.20 8.86 3.18
C CYS A 250 -9.26 8.93 2.09
N PHE A 251 -9.09 9.86 1.16
CA PHE A 251 -10.12 10.29 0.22
C PHE A 251 -9.52 10.40 -1.17
N ASN A 252 -10.26 9.99 -2.19
CA ASN A 252 -9.87 10.10 -3.60
C ASN A 252 -10.46 11.34 -4.30
N HIS A 253 -10.70 12.41 -3.55
CA HIS A 253 -11.25 13.67 -4.06
C HIS A 253 -10.60 14.84 -3.33
N SER A 254 -10.70 16.03 -3.92
CA SER A 254 -10.26 17.27 -3.27
C SER A 254 -11.13 17.54 -2.05
N VAL A 255 -10.51 17.98 -0.96
CA VAL A 255 -11.25 18.36 0.24
C VAL A 255 -10.76 19.71 0.72
N ASP A 256 -11.72 20.64 0.78
CA ASP A 256 -11.53 21.97 1.34
C ASP A 256 -11.99 21.97 2.81
N ASN A 257 -11.21 22.63 3.68
CA ASN A 257 -11.59 22.92 5.07
C ASN A 257 -11.85 21.69 5.96
N PHE A 258 -10.91 20.76 6.00
CA PHE A 258 -10.94 19.66 6.96
C PHE A 258 -10.85 20.13 8.41
N ILE A 259 -11.62 19.46 9.26
CA ILE A 259 -11.59 19.62 10.72
C ILE A 259 -11.20 18.26 11.32
N PHE A 260 -10.14 18.24 12.12
CA PHE A 260 -9.77 17.04 12.86
C PHE A 260 -10.86 16.73 13.90
N PRO A 261 -11.26 15.45 14.05
CA PRO A 261 -12.26 15.09 15.05
C PRO A 261 -11.72 15.36 16.46
N ASN A 262 -12.62 15.61 17.39
CA ASN A 262 -12.25 15.78 18.80
C ASN A 262 -11.59 14.49 19.31
N THR A 263 -10.46 14.63 20.00
CA THR A 263 -9.79 13.48 20.61
C THR A 263 -10.49 13.07 21.90
N PRO A 264 -10.62 11.76 22.17
CA PRO A 264 -11.16 11.29 23.44
C PRO A 264 -10.18 11.56 24.57
N ASP A 265 -10.70 11.77 25.79
CA ASP A 265 -9.88 11.81 26.99
C ASP A 265 -9.33 10.41 27.31
N LEU A 266 -8.00 10.32 27.37
CA LEU A 266 -7.25 9.10 27.67
C LEU A 266 -6.81 8.99 29.15
N SER A 267 -7.01 10.04 29.94
CA SER A 267 -6.59 10.10 31.34
C SER A 267 -7.49 9.27 32.25
N ASN A 268 -8.75 9.07 31.88
CA ASN A 268 -9.74 8.40 32.71
C ASN A 268 -9.53 6.87 32.73
N THR A 269 -9.35 6.30 33.92
CA THR A 269 -8.98 4.89 34.14
C THR A 269 -10.17 3.97 34.41
N ASN A 270 -11.39 4.52 34.49
CA ASN A 270 -12.56 3.76 34.94
C ASN A 270 -13.05 2.71 33.92
N ASP A 271 -12.51 2.72 32.69
CA ASP A 271 -12.85 1.78 31.61
C ASP A 271 -11.65 0.85 31.27
N LEU A 272 -11.04 0.24 32.27
CA LEU A 272 -9.84 -0.59 32.12
C LEU A 272 -10.03 -1.92 31.35
N ASP A 273 -11.25 -2.24 30.88
CA ASP A 273 -11.56 -3.45 30.09
C ASP A 273 -12.33 -3.19 28.77
N GLY A 274 -12.51 -1.94 28.36
CA GLY A 274 -13.31 -1.60 27.18
C GLY A 274 -12.50 -1.37 25.90
N THR A 275 -12.20 -2.41 25.12
CA THR A 275 -11.92 -2.20 23.69
C THR A 275 -13.24 -1.89 22.99
N THR A 276 -13.46 -0.64 22.59
CA THR A 276 -14.69 -0.25 21.86
C THR A 276 -14.85 -1.05 20.56
N ASN A 277 -16.09 -1.48 20.28
CA ASN A 277 -16.54 -2.60 19.43
C ASN A 277 -16.01 -2.74 17.98
N SER A 278 -15.21 -1.82 17.43
CA SER A 278 -14.53 -2.04 16.14
C SER A 278 -13.23 -2.85 16.28
N GLY A 279 -12.54 -2.75 17.44
CA GLY A 279 -11.27 -3.42 17.70
C GLY A 279 -11.38 -4.89 18.15
N GLN A 280 -12.43 -5.25 18.92
CA GLN A 280 -12.63 -6.63 19.39
C GLN A 280 -12.96 -7.61 18.26
N SER A 281 -13.71 -7.17 17.25
CA SER A 281 -13.99 -7.95 16.03
C SER A 281 -12.71 -8.32 15.28
N LEU A 282 -11.70 -7.45 15.30
CA LEU A 282 -10.43 -7.63 14.59
C LEU A 282 -9.41 -8.44 15.38
N LEU A 283 -9.32 -8.28 16.71
CA LEU A 283 -8.52 -9.17 17.55
C LEU A 283 -9.08 -10.60 17.52
N LYS A 284 -10.41 -10.79 17.61
CA LYS A 284 -11.04 -12.11 17.42
C LYS A 284 -10.82 -12.67 16.01
N LYS A 285 -10.96 -11.88 14.94
CA LYS A 285 -10.67 -12.32 13.57
C LYS A 285 -9.20 -12.66 13.37
N PHE A 286 -8.27 -11.93 13.99
CA PHE A 286 -6.84 -12.22 13.92
C PHE A 286 -6.49 -13.51 14.66
N TYR A 287 -6.98 -13.70 15.89
CA TYR A 287 -6.80 -14.96 16.59
C TYR A 287 -7.41 -16.12 15.80
N LEU A 288 -8.65 -15.98 15.28
CA LEU A 288 -9.23 -17.01 14.41
C LEU A 288 -8.37 -17.30 13.17
N TYR A 289 -7.90 -16.27 12.47
CA TYR A 289 -7.11 -16.46 11.24
C TYR A 289 -5.71 -17.03 11.53
N PHE A 290 -5.11 -16.67 12.66
CA PHE A 290 -3.83 -17.20 13.13
C PHE A 290 -3.96 -18.67 13.52
N PHE A 291 -5.04 -19.06 14.21
CA PHE A 291 -5.31 -20.45 14.58
C PHE A 291 -5.76 -21.32 13.40
N ILE A 292 -6.52 -20.78 12.44
CA ILE A 292 -6.97 -21.52 11.24
C ILE A 292 -5.82 -21.80 10.27
N LYS A 293 -4.75 -20.97 10.26
CA LYS A 293 -3.58 -21.14 9.38
C LYS A 293 -2.37 -21.77 10.05
N LEU A 294 -2.45 -22.18 11.32
CA LEU A 294 -1.40 -23.01 11.87
C LEU A 294 -1.39 -24.36 11.12
N PRO A 295 -0.26 -24.80 10.56
CA PRO A 295 -0.18 -26.10 9.91
C PRO A 295 -0.54 -27.18 10.94
N GLN A 296 -1.49 -28.06 10.56
CA GLN A 296 -2.04 -29.14 11.40
C GLN A 296 -1.01 -30.18 11.87
N THR A 297 0.28 -29.98 11.59
CA THR A 297 1.37 -30.92 11.88
C THR A 297 2.12 -30.63 13.18
N LEU A 298 1.73 -29.61 13.96
CA LEU A 298 2.42 -29.23 15.22
C LEU A 298 1.49 -29.12 16.43
N ILE A 299 0.58 -30.09 16.60
CA ILE A 299 -0.12 -30.26 17.89
C ILE A 299 0.12 -31.67 18.42
N PRO A 300 1.07 -31.88 19.34
CA PRO A 300 0.94 -32.91 20.35
C PRO A 300 0.68 -32.26 21.73
N PHE A 301 -0.48 -32.63 22.28
CA PHE A 301 -0.78 -32.85 23.69
C PHE A 301 -0.72 -31.74 24.75
N THR A 302 -0.16 -30.55 24.54
CA THR A 302 -0.15 -29.50 25.60
C THR A 302 -1.33 -28.52 25.54
N PHE A 303 -2.10 -28.53 24.44
CA PHE A 303 -3.15 -27.54 24.20
C PHE A 303 -4.48 -27.85 24.90
N LEU A 304 -4.76 -29.11 25.23
CA LEU A 304 -6.01 -29.48 25.89
C LEU A 304 -6.06 -29.04 27.35
N SER A 305 -4.92 -29.07 28.03
CA SER A 305 -4.76 -28.60 29.42
C SER A 305 -4.89 -27.08 29.58
N PHE A 306 -4.62 -26.31 28.52
CA PHE A 306 -4.73 -24.85 28.56
C PHE A 306 -6.16 -24.35 28.36
N ILE A 307 -7.00 -25.11 27.64
CA ILE A 307 -8.41 -24.76 27.41
C ILE A 307 -9.26 -25.08 28.65
N THR A 308 -8.97 -26.15 29.40
CA THR A 308 -9.68 -26.45 30.66
C THR A 308 -9.41 -25.42 31.76
N LEU A 309 -8.20 -24.85 31.83
CA LEU A 309 -7.86 -23.81 32.82
C LEU A 309 -8.52 -22.45 32.55
N LEU A 310 -8.94 -22.19 31.31
CA LEU A 310 -9.57 -20.93 30.90
C LEU A 310 -11.10 -20.92 31.09
N PHE A 311 -11.72 -22.08 31.29
CA PHE A 311 -13.16 -22.19 31.58
C PHE A 311 -13.49 -22.28 33.08
N ASP A 312 -12.50 -22.49 33.95
CA ASP A 312 -12.68 -22.45 35.42
C ASP A 312 -12.51 -21.03 36.03
N GLN A 313 -12.23 -20.01 35.21
CA GLN A 313 -12.06 -18.61 35.66
C GLN A 313 -12.94 -17.58 34.91
N LEU A 314 -13.98 -18.06 34.22
CA LEU A 314 -15.09 -17.25 33.68
C LEU A 314 -16.38 -17.62 34.41
#